data_AF-A0A450TQC0-F1
#
_entry.id   AF-A0A450TQC0-F1
#
_cell.length_a   1.000
_cell.length_b   1.000
_cell.length_c   1.000
_cell.angle_alpha   90.00
_cell.angle_beta   90.00
_cell.angle_gamma   90.00
#
_symmetry.space_group_name_H-M   'P 1'
#
loop_
_entity.id
_entity.type
_entity.pdbx_description
1 polymer ?
#
loop_
_entity_poly.entity_id
_entity_poly.type
_entity_poly.pdbx_seq_one_letter_code
_entity_poly.pdbx_strand_id
1 'polypeptide(L)'
;MRALFDRREAHRATLRNLLQREGYEDLEAVLQEGREKGREEGREEGREMGRKAGLQEGERKGEVRGKEEGRKEKAVEMARAALVEGMEIGIVAKISGLSEGEVRGLTEG
;
A
#
# COMPACT_ATOMS: atom_id res chain seq x y z
N MET A 1 -39.40 -28.51 -42.32
CA MET A 1 -39.04 -27.23 -41.68
C MET A 1 -39.64 -27.02 -40.26
N ARG A 2 -40.23 -28.04 -39.60
CA ARG A 2 -40.89 -27.90 -38.27
C ARG A 2 -40.06 -28.36 -37.06
N ALA A 3 -39.11 -29.28 -37.23
CA ALA A 3 -38.39 -29.90 -36.10
C ALA A 3 -37.31 -29.03 -35.43
N LEU A 4 -36.77 -28.02 -36.13
CA LEU A 4 -35.75 -27.11 -35.58
C LEU A 4 -36.34 -26.01 -34.69
N PHE A 5 -37.62 -25.67 -34.88
CA PHE A 5 -38.32 -24.68 -34.04
C PHE A 5 -38.62 -25.25 -32.65
N ASP A 6 -38.90 -26.55 -32.55
CA ASP A 6 -39.29 -27.22 -31.32
C ASP A 6 -38.15 -27.28 -30.28
N ARG A 7 -36.91 -27.56 -30.73
CA ARG A 7 -35.75 -27.71 -29.84
C ARG A 7 -35.34 -26.41 -29.14
N ARG A 8 -35.42 -25.26 -29.84
CA ARG A 8 -35.05 -23.96 -29.27
C ARG A 8 -36.08 -23.48 -28.25
N GLU A 9 -37.36 -23.67 -28.54
CA GLU A 9 -38.43 -23.34 -27.59
C GLU A 9 -38.37 -24.25 -26.35
N ALA A 10 -38.11 -25.55 -26.53
CA ALA A 10 -37.89 -26.47 -25.41
C ALA A 10 -36.72 -26.03 -24.51
N HIS A 11 -35.56 -25.71 -25.08
CA HIS A 11 -34.41 -25.22 -24.31
C HIS A 11 -34.71 -23.89 -23.59
N ARG A 12 -35.42 -22.96 -24.24
CA ARG A 12 -35.83 -21.69 -23.62
C ARG A 12 -36.77 -21.92 -22.44
N ALA A 13 -37.73 -22.82 -22.58
CA ALA A 13 -38.64 -23.20 -21.50
C ALA A 13 -37.89 -23.85 -20.33
N THR A 14 -36.94 -24.75 -20.61
CA THR A 14 -36.08 -25.34 -19.57
C THR A 14 -35.27 -24.27 -18.82
N LEU A 15 -34.62 -23.36 -19.53
CA LEU A 15 -33.83 -22.29 -18.91
C LEU A 15 -34.71 -21.39 -18.03
N ARG A 16 -35.88 -20.97 -18.54
CA ARG A 16 -36.83 -20.16 -17.76
C ARG A 16 -37.25 -20.87 -16.47
N ASN A 17 -37.60 -22.15 -16.55
CA ASN A 17 -38.01 -22.92 -15.38
C ASN A 17 -36.88 -23.07 -14.36
N LEU A 18 -35.64 -23.24 -14.81
CA LEU A 18 -34.48 -23.29 -13.93
C LEU A 18 -34.25 -21.95 -13.24
N LEU A 19 -34.24 -20.85 -13.98
CA LEU A 19 -34.08 -19.50 -13.45
C LEU A 19 -35.14 -19.19 -12.38
N GLN A 20 -36.41 -19.48 -12.66
CA GLN A 20 -37.50 -19.28 -11.71
C GLN A 20 -37.33 -20.10 -10.42
N ARG A 21 -36.82 -21.33 -10.52
CA ARG A 21 -36.54 -22.18 -9.35
C ARG A 21 -35.40 -21.64 -8.50
N GLU A 22 -34.41 -21.01 -9.13
CA GLU A 22 -33.31 -20.31 -8.48
C GLU A 22 -33.71 -18.88 -8.05
N GLY A 23 -34.97 -18.47 -8.24
CA GLY A 23 -35.48 -17.16 -7.83
C GLY A 23 -35.21 -16.01 -8.82
N TYR A 24 -34.69 -16.31 -10.01
CA TYR A 24 -34.42 -15.33 -11.06
C TYR A 24 -35.60 -15.19 -12.03
N GLU A 25 -35.92 -13.95 -12.37
CA GLU A 25 -36.96 -13.63 -13.34
C GLU A 25 -36.53 -14.03 -14.76
N ASP A 26 -35.26 -13.74 -15.10
CA ASP A 26 -34.64 -14.03 -16.37
C ASP A 26 -33.10 -14.10 -16.27
N LEU A 27 -32.44 -14.24 -17.43
CA LEU A 27 -30.99 -14.28 -17.51
C LEU A 27 -30.34 -12.91 -17.23
N GLU A 28 -31.05 -11.81 -17.48
CA GLU A 28 -30.52 -10.46 -17.26
C GLU A 28 -30.37 -10.20 -15.76
N ALA A 29 -31.31 -10.66 -14.93
CA ALA A 29 -31.20 -10.61 -13.47
C ALA A 29 -29.94 -11.35 -12.96
N VAL A 30 -29.64 -12.54 -13.50
CA VAL A 30 -28.42 -13.30 -13.15
C VAL A 30 -27.16 -12.52 -13.54
N LEU A 31 -27.14 -11.95 -14.75
CA LEU A 31 -25.99 -11.18 -15.24
C LEU A 31 -25.80 -9.88 -14.45
N GLN A 32 -26.88 -9.24 -14.02
CA GLN A 32 -26.83 -8.05 -13.19
C GLN A 32 -26.26 -8.38 -11.81
N GLU A 33 -26.77 -9.41 -11.14
CA GLU A 33 -26.25 -9.83 -9.83
C GLU A 33 -24.77 -10.21 -9.92
N GLY A 34 -24.37 -10.95 -10.96
CA GLY A 34 -22.97 -11.29 -11.19
C GLY A 34 -22.06 -10.06 -11.37
N ARG A 35 -22.53 -9.02 -12.07
CA ARG A 35 -21.80 -7.75 -12.22
C ARG A 35 -21.72 -6.97 -10.91
N GLU A 36 -22.81 -6.96 -10.14
CA GLU A 36 -22.86 -6.29 -8.84
C GLU A 36 -21.89 -6.95 -7.85
N LYS A 37 -21.94 -8.27 -7.73
CA LYS A 37 -21.00 -9.06 -6.92
C LYS A 37 -19.56 -8.85 -7.35
N GLY A 38 -19.25 -8.98 -8.64
CA GLY A 38 -17.88 -8.77 -9.13
C GLY A 38 -17.37 -7.34 -8.89
N ARG A 39 -18.26 -6.33 -8.94
CA ARG A 39 -17.89 -4.95 -8.62
C ARG A 39 -17.67 -4.74 -7.12
N GLU A 40 -18.48 -5.38 -6.28
CA GLU A 40 -18.32 -5.34 -4.83
C GLU A 40 -17.02 -6.00 -4.41
N GLU A 41 -16.78 -7.24 -4.85
CA GLU A 41 -15.55 -8.00 -4.60
C GLU A 41 -14.32 -7.22 -5.07
N GLY A 42 -14.31 -6.74 -6.33
CA GLY A 42 -13.17 -5.97 -6.84
C GLY A 42 -12.93 -4.66 -6.09
N ARG A 43 -13.98 -4.03 -5.53
CA ARG A 43 -13.84 -2.81 -4.71
C ARG A 43 -13.32 -3.13 -3.32
N GLU A 44 -13.75 -4.23 -2.73
CA GLU A 44 -13.27 -4.69 -1.43
C GLU A 44 -11.79 -5.09 -1.51
N GLU A 45 -11.43 -5.97 -2.44
CA GLU A 45 -10.06 -6.39 -2.68
C GLU A 45 -9.14 -5.20 -2.99
N GLY A 46 -9.58 -4.30 -3.87
CA GLY A 46 -8.80 -3.11 -4.23
C GLY A 46 -8.55 -2.18 -3.03
N ARG A 47 -9.53 -2.04 -2.13
CA ARG A 47 -9.36 -1.26 -0.89
C ARG A 47 -8.43 -1.94 0.10
N GLU A 48 -8.57 -3.25 0.29
CA GLU A 48 -7.73 -4.00 1.21
C GLU A 48 -6.27 -3.97 0.74
N MET A 49 -6.02 -4.27 -0.53
CA MET A 49 -4.68 -4.22 -1.13
C MET A 49 -4.09 -2.82 -1.04
N GLY A 50 -4.86 -1.79 -1.40
CA GLY A 50 -4.42 -0.40 -1.31
C GLY A 50 -4.06 0.03 0.11
N ARG A 51 -4.87 -0.34 1.10
CA ARG A 51 -4.61 -0.06 2.51
C ARG A 51 -3.35 -0.77 3.00
N LYS A 52 -3.19 -2.05 2.69
CA LYS A 52 -2.03 -2.86 3.09
C LYS A 52 -0.73 -2.33 2.48
N ALA A 53 -0.75 -2.03 1.18
CA ALA A 53 0.40 -1.45 0.49
C ALA A 53 0.78 -0.07 1.07
N GLY A 54 -0.22 0.80 1.29
CA GLY A 54 0.02 2.13 1.87
C GLY A 54 0.59 2.09 3.29
N LEU A 55 0.09 1.19 4.15
CA LEU A 55 0.65 0.98 5.48
C LEU A 55 2.10 0.51 5.43
N GLN A 56 2.39 -0.52 4.63
CA GLN A 56 3.74 -1.08 4.52
C GLN A 56 4.74 -0.08 3.95
N GLU A 57 4.34 0.69 2.94
CA GLU A 57 5.18 1.75 2.37
C GLU A 57 5.42 2.87 3.39
N GLY A 58 4.37 3.28 4.12
CA GLY A 58 4.45 4.29 5.17
C GLY A 58 5.39 3.89 6.30
N GLU A 59 5.25 2.66 6.82
CA GLU A 59 6.11 2.10 7.87
C GLU A 59 7.57 2.06 7.41
N ARG A 60 7.83 1.53 6.20
CA ARG A 60 9.19 1.44 5.67
C ARG A 60 9.83 2.83 5.49
N LYS A 61 9.09 3.80 4.94
CA LYS A 61 9.58 5.17 4.79
C LYS A 61 9.83 5.82 6.15
N GLY A 62 8.93 5.62 7.10
CA GLY A 62 9.07 6.12 8.47
C GLY A 62 10.30 5.54 9.17
N GLU A 63 10.52 4.23 9.08
CA GLU A 63 11.67 3.56 9.69
C GLU A 63 13.00 4.05 9.09
N VAL A 64 13.08 4.15 7.76
CA VAL A 64 14.30 4.64 7.08
C VAL A 64 14.59 6.08 7.51
N ARG A 65 13.58 6.96 7.45
CA ARG A 65 13.73 8.36 7.82
C ARG A 65 14.12 8.52 9.29
N GLY A 66 13.43 7.82 10.20
CA GLY A 66 13.72 7.88 11.63
C GLY A 66 15.13 7.35 11.97
N LYS A 67 15.60 6.30 11.30
CA LYS A 67 16.98 5.82 11.46
C LYS A 67 18.02 6.82 10.95
N GLU A 68 17.75 7.50 9.84
CA GLU A 68 18.66 8.50 9.30
C GLU A 68 18.72 9.76 10.19
N GLU A 69 17.54 10.28 10.58
CA GLU A 69 17.43 11.43 11.49
C GLU A 69 18.10 11.11 12.84
N GLY A 70 17.80 9.96 13.45
CA GLY A 70 18.44 9.56 14.71
C GLY A 70 19.95 9.35 14.61
N ARG A 71 20.48 8.88 13.46
CA ARG A 71 21.93 8.80 13.23
C ARG A 71 22.56 10.19 13.15
N LYS A 72 21.92 11.14 12.46
CA LYS A 72 22.40 12.53 12.35
C LYS A 72 22.37 13.23 13.71
N GLU A 73 21.27 13.09 14.45
CA GLU A 73 21.14 13.65 15.80
C GLU A 73 22.23 13.12 16.73
N LYS A 74 22.45 11.80 16.74
CA LYS A 74 23.52 11.19 17.53
C LYS A 74 24.91 11.67 17.12
N ALA A 75 25.17 11.81 15.83
CA ALA A 75 26.45 12.34 15.33
C ALA A 75 26.69 13.77 15.81
N VAL A 76 25.66 14.63 15.77
CA VAL A 76 25.70 16.00 16.26
C VAL A 76 25.90 16.05 17.78
N GLU A 77 25.17 15.24 18.53
CA GLU A 77 25.30 15.15 19.99
C GLU A 77 26.72 14.73 20.40
N MET A 78 27.25 13.69 19.76
CA MET A 78 28.63 13.23 19.98
C MET A 78 29.65 14.32 19.65
N ALA A 79 29.45 15.04 18.54
CA ALA A 79 30.35 16.12 18.15
C ALA A 79 30.34 17.27 19.16
N ARG A 80 29.15 17.68 19.63
CA ARG A 80 29.00 18.72 20.65
C ARG A 80 29.67 18.31 21.96
N ALA A 81 29.45 17.09 22.43
CA ALA A 81 30.07 16.59 23.65
C ALA A 81 31.61 16.60 23.55
N ALA A 82 32.17 16.13 22.43
CA ALA A 82 33.61 16.11 22.23
C ALA A 82 34.22 17.53 22.15
N LEU A 83 33.52 18.50 21.55
CA LEU A 83 33.95 19.90 21.52
C LEU A 83 33.93 20.53 22.91
N VAL A 84 32.93 20.22 23.75
CA VAL A 84 32.86 20.68 25.14
C VAL A 84 34.05 20.17 25.96
N GLU A 85 34.49 18.94 25.70
CA GLU A 85 35.71 18.36 26.29
C GLU A 85 37.02 18.95 25.72
N GLY A 86 36.93 19.94 24.82
CA GLY A 86 38.09 20.63 24.24
C GLY A 86 38.82 19.83 23.15
N MET A 87 38.19 18.80 22.58
CA MET A 87 38.80 18.04 21.48
C MET A 87 38.92 18.87 20.21
N GLU A 88 40.00 18.65 19.46
CA GLU A 88 40.26 19.34 18.20
C GLU A 88 39.23 18.93 17.12
N ILE A 89 38.80 19.90 16.30
CA ILE A 89 37.77 19.75 15.25
C ILE A 89 38.03 18.54 14.35
N GLY A 90 39.28 18.31 13.93
CA GLY A 90 39.64 17.17 13.07
C GLY A 90 39.46 15.80 13.76
N ILE A 91 39.66 15.73 15.09
CA ILE A 91 39.41 14.53 15.89
C ILE A 91 37.90 14.33 16.07
N VAL A 92 37.18 15.41 16.38
CA VAL A 92 35.72 15.38 16.52
C VAL A 92 35.03 14.92 15.23
N ALA A 93 35.45 15.44 14.08
CA ALA A 93 34.95 15.03 12.76
C ALA A 93 35.11 13.51 12.54
N LYS A 94 36.29 12.95 12.86
CA LYS A 94 36.55 11.51 12.73
C LYS A 94 35.67 10.65 13.64
N ILE A 95 35.44 11.06 14.89
CA ILE A 95 34.68 10.28 15.88
C ILE A 95 33.17 10.36 15.62
N SER A 96 32.67 11.55 15.27
CA SER A 96 31.24 11.79 15.00
C SER A 96 30.81 11.33 13.61
N GLY A 97 31.75 11.19 12.67
CA GLY A 97 31.46 10.90 11.26
C GLY A 97 30.94 12.12 10.48
N LEU A 98 31.05 13.32 11.05
CA LEU A 98 30.73 14.59 10.40
C LEU A 98 31.95 15.13 9.65
N SER A 99 31.73 16.00 8.67
CA SER A 99 32.79 16.80 8.06
C SER A 99 33.28 17.90 9.01
N GLU A 100 34.54 18.35 8.86
CA GLU A 100 35.04 19.47 9.66
C GLU A 100 34.20 20.75 9.49
N GLY A 101 33.63 20.97 8.31
CA GLY A 101 32.73 22.11 8.06
C GLY A 101 31.45 22.02 8.88
N GLU A 102 30.83 20.84 8.95
CA GLU A 102 29.67 20.60 9.82
C GLU A 102 30.03 20.80 11.29
N VAL A 103 31.18 20.29 11.74
CA VAL A 103 31.65 20.46 13.12
C VAL A 103 31.92 21.94 13.45
N ARG A 104 32.56 22.70 12.54
CA ARG A 104 32.74 24.16 12.72
C ARG A 104 31.40 24.89 12.82
N GLY A 105 30.43 24.51 11.99
CA GLY A 105 29.08 25.06 12.05
C GLY A 105 28.37 24.84 13.39
N LEU A 106 28.73 23.79 14.15
CA LEU A 106 28.18 23.55 15.49
C LEU A 106 28.70 24.53 16.56
N THR A 107 29.83 25.21 16.29
CA THR A 107 30.44 26.21 17.19
C THR A 107 30.07 27.65 16.85
N GLU A 108 29.58 27.88 15.63
CA GLU A 108 29.24 29.21 15.10
C GLU A 108 27.75 29.56 15.23
N GLY A 109 26.95 28.70 15.89
CA GLY A 109 25.51 28.85 16.11
C GLY A 109 25.11 29.03 17.56
#